data_AF-A0A3A4WNI7-F1
#
_entry.id   AF-A0A3A4WNI7-F1
#
_cell.length_a   1.000
_cell.length_b   1.000
_cell.length_c   1.000
_cell.angle_alpha   90.00
_cell.angle_beta   90.00
_cell.angle_gamma   90.00
#
_symmetry.space_group_name_H-M   'P 1'
#
loop_
_entity.id
_entity.type
_entity.pdbx_description
1 polymer ?
#
loop_
_entity_poly.entity_id
_entity_poly.type
_entity_poly.pdbx_seq_one_letter_code
_entity_poly.pdbx_strand_id
1 'polypeptide(L)'
;MYGRFVQGRPKRRTERPSRLSGHAGSRETELLCLDVLNTGRAALLTFRTTKEAYAYVSFLHSVKERLDPRGLLDVSVRGRNVRIRKRLKL
;
A
#
# COMPACT_ATOMS: atom_id res chain seq x y z
N MET A 1 6.69 -5.63 -46.30
CA MET A 1 6.10 -6.69 -45.46
C MET A 1 5.97 -6.16 -44.04
N TYR A 2 4.75 -6.20 -43.47
CA TYR A 2 4.43 -5.63 -42.15
C TYR A 2 4.87 -6.56 -41.02
N GLY A 3 5.79 -6.09 -40.15
CA GLY A 3 6.11 -6.76 -38.89
C GLY A 3 5.10 -6.40 -37.81
N ARG A 4 4.18 -7.32 -37.51
CA ARG A 4 3.26 -7.25 -36.37
C ARG A 4 4.05 -7.27 -35.04
N PHE A 5 4.08 -6.15 -34.33
CA PHE A 5 4.40 -6.18 -32.90
C PHE A 5 3.19 -6.72 -32.13
N VAL A 6 3.30 -7.98 -31.73
CA VAL A 6 2.36 -8.63 -30.83
C VAL A 6 2.33 -7.84 -29.53
N GLN A 7 1.16 -7.25 -29.26
CA GLN A 7 0.79 -6.63 -28.00
C GLN A 7 0.93 -7.69 -26.89
N GLY A 8 2.11 -7.76 -26.29
CA GLY A 8 2.41 -8.64 -25.16
C GLY A 8 1.47 -8.27 -24.03
N ARG A 9 0.49 -9.14 -23.78
CA ARG A 9 -0.44 -9.04 -22.64
C ARG A 9 0.37 -8.73 -21.38
N PRO A 10 -0.04 -7.79 -20.52
CA PRO A 10 0.68 -7.51 -19.30
C PRO A 10 0.69 -8.79 -18.48
N LYS A 11 1.87 -9.40 -18.34
CA LYS A 11 2.15 -10.46 -17.37
C LYS A 11 1.53 -9.97 -16.06
N ARG A 12 0.48 -10.65 -15.59
CA ARG A 12 -0.05 -10.53 -14.24
C ARG A 12 1.11 -10.81 -13.29
N ARG A 13 1.88 -9.77 -12.97
CA ARG A 13 2.78 -9.78 -11.82
C ARG A 13 1.85 -9.98 -10.64
N THR A 14 1.92 -11.14 -10.03
CA THR A 14 1.58 -11.30 -8.62
C THR A 14 2.35 -10.20 -7.89
N GLU A 15 1.68 -9.07 -7.63
CA GLU A 15 2.27 -7.90 -6.97
C GLU A 15 2.72 -8.34 -5.59
N ARG A 16 3.98 -8.76 -5.48
CA ARG A 16 4.64 -8.89 -4.18
C ARG A 16 4.48 -7.53 -3.50
N PRO A 17 3.93 -7.46 -2.29
CA PRO A 17 3.76 -6.20 -1.60
C PRO A 17 5.11 -5.50 -1.51
N SER A 18 5.18 -4.26 -1.98
CA SER A 18 6.39 -3.45 -1.90
C SER A 18 6.83 -3.40 -0.43
N ARG A 19 8.04 -3.89 -0.14
CA ARG A 19 8.67 -3.77 1.17
C ARG A 19 9.27 -2.38 1.26
N LEU A 20 8.69 -1.52 2.08
CA LEU A 20 9.21 -0.17 2.30
C LEU A 20 9.50 0.01 3.79
N SER A 21 10.56 0.74 4.09
CA SER A 21 10.88 1.15 5.46
C SER A 21 10.17 2.49 5.71
N GLY A 22 9.31 2.54 6.72
CA GLY A 22 8.57 3.74 7.08
C GLY A 22 9.05 4.31 8.40
N HIS A 23 8.90 5.62 8.58
CA HIS A 23 9.06 6.31 9.87
C HIS A 23 7.79 7.11 10.13
N ALA A 24 7.14 6.87 11.28
CA ALA A 24 5.90 7.58 11.59
C ALA A 24 6.17 9.07 11.80
N GLY A 25 5.37 9.92 11.15
CA GLY A 25 5.58 11.38 11.13
C GLY A 25 6.61 11.87 10.11
N SER A 26 7.23 10.98 9.32
CA SER A 26 8.01 11.41 8.15
C SER A 26 7.11 11.71 6.97
N ARG A 27 7.32 12.88 6.35
CA ARG A 27 6.63 13.31 5.12
C ARG A 27 6.74 12.28 4.00
N GLU A 28 7.86 11.57 3.90
CA GLU A 28 8.04 10.50 2.90
C GLU A 28 7.07 9.33 3.15
N THR A 29 6.85 8.98 4.41
CA THR A 29 5.98 7.87 4.80
C THR A 29 4.50 8.22 4.61
N GLU A 30 4.12 9.48 4.79
CA GLU A 30 2.81 10.02 4.44
C GLU A 30 2.57 10.04 2.93
N LEU A 31 3.55 10.46 2.13
CA LEU A 31 3.43 10.42 0.67
C LEU A 31 3.30 8.98 0.15
N LEU A 32 4.04 8.04 0.73
CA LEU A 32 3.88 6.61 0.43
C LEU A 32 2.49 6.08 0.83
N CYS A 33 1.95 6.53 1.97
CA CYS A 33 0.57 6.22 2.38
C CYS A 33 -0.44 6.67 1.31
N LEU A 34 -0.33 7.93 0.90
CA LEU A 34 -1.21 8.53 -0.10
C LEU A 34 -1.10 7.80 -1.44
N ASP A 35 0.11 7.47 -1.89
CA ASP A 35 0.32 6.70 -3.12
C ASP A 35 -0.30 5.31 -3.04
N VAL A 36 -0.12 4.59 -1.93
CA VAL A 36 -0.71 3.25 -1.74
C VAL A 36 -2.23 3.30 -1.70
N LEU A 37 -2.81 4.28 -1.00
CA LEU A 37 -4.26 4.50 -0.95
C LEU A 37 -4.82 4.87 -2.33
N ASN A 38 -4.16 5.80 -3.04
CA ASN A 38 -4.60 6.30 -4.34
C ASN A 38 -4.46 5.25 -5.46
N THR A 39 -3.35 4.49 -5.46
CA THR A 39 -3.13 3.41 -6.44
C THR A 39 -3.88 2.12 -6.08
N GLY A 40 -4.36 2.01 -4.83
CA GLY A 40 -5.05 0.82 -4.34
C GLY A 40 -4.15 -0.43 -4.38
N ARG A 41 -2.85 -0.28 -4.13
CA ARG A 41 -1.85 -1.37 -4.19
C ARG A 41 -1.67 -2.03 -2.83
N ALA A 42 -1.18 -3.26 -2.84
CA ALA A 42 -0.76 -3.94 -1.61
C ALA A 42 0.66 -3.49 -1.23
N ALA A 43 0.87 -3.19 0.05
CA ALA A 43 2.16 -2.74 0.57
C ALA A 43 2.50 -3.43 1.89
N LEU A 44 3.80 -3.57 2.17
CA LEU A 44 4.30 -4.01 3.46
C LEU A 44 5.31 -3.00 3.97
N LEU A 45 4.99 -2.38 5.10
CA LEU A 45 5.78 -1.35 5.73
C LEU A 45 6.40 -1.91 6.99
N THR A 46 7.71 -1.77 7.12
CA THR A 46 8.43 -2.13 8.34
C THR A 46 8.96 -0.87 8.99
N PHE A 47 8.52 -0.63 10.21
CA PHE A 47 8.94 0.49 11.03
C PHE A 47 10.09 0.09 11.93
N ARG A 48 10.83 1.08 12.45
CA ARG A 48 11.91 0.81 13.41
C ARG A 48 11.33 0.36 14.74
N THR A 49 10.24 1.01 15.16
CA THR A 49 9.57 0.74 16.44
C THR A 49 8.12 0.30 16.25
N THR A 50 7.58 -0.38 17.25
CA THR A 50 6.14 -0.70 17.30
C THR A 50 5.29 0.55 17.44
N LYS A 51 5.74 1.55 18.22
CA LYS A 51 5.07 2.86 18.36
C LYS A 51 4.86 3.55 17.02
N GLU A 52 5.88 3.56 16.16
CA GLU A 52 5.77 4.11 14.81
C GLU A 52 4.72 3.36 13.97
N ALA A 53 4.73 2.03 14.01
CA ALA A 53 3.74 1.24 13.29
C ALA A 53 2.30 1.58 13.72
N TYR A 54 2.06 1.73 15.03
CA TYR A 54 0.74 2.14 15.55
C TYR A 54 0.37 3.58 15.17
N ALA A 55 1.30 4.53 15.29
CA ALA A 55 1.07 5.92 14.90
C ALA A 55 0.74 6.03 13.40
N TYR A 56 1.46 5.29 12.56
CA TYR A 56 1.20 5.24 11.13
C TYR A 56 -0.17 4.65 10.80
N VAL A 57 -0.61 3.62 11.52
CA VAL A 57 -1.95 3.04 11.32
C VAL A 57 -3.05 3.98 11.76
N SER A 58 -2.83 4.74 12.84
CA SER A 58 -3.75 5.80 13.25
C SER A 58 -3.88 6.88 12.16
N PHE A 59 -2.77 7.29 11.56
CA PHE A 59 -2.77 8.22 10.42
C PHE A 59 -3.49 7.61 9.20
N LEU A 60 -3.15 6.38 8.83
CA LEU A 60 -3.81 5.64 7.76
C LEU A 60 -5.31 5.59 7.97
N HIS A 61 -5.79 5.32 9.18
CA HIS A 61 -7.23 5.24 9.47
C HIS A 61 -7.92 6.58 9.19
N SER A 62 -7.30 7.69 9.63
CA SER A 62 -7.80 9.05 9.40
C SER A 62 -7.88 9.41 7.90
N VAL A 63 -6.87 9.03 7.12
CA VAL A 63 -6.81 9.36 5.68
C VAL A 63 -7.60 8.35 4.84
N LYS A 64 -7.68 7.09 5.26
CA LYS A 64 -8.39 6.01 4.56
C LYS A 64 -9.89 6.30 4.46
N GLU A 65 -10.52 6.88 5.50
CA GLU A 65 -11.92 7.29 5.40
C GLU A 65 -12.16 8.29 4.26
N ARG A 66 -11.16 9.13 3.97
CA ARG A 66 -11.25 10.17 2.92
C ARG A 66 -10.88 9.66 1.53
N LEU A 67 -9.90 8.76 1.42
CA LEU A 67 -9.34 8.31 0.14
C LEU A 67 -9.81 6.91 -0.31
N ASP A 68 -10.23 6.04 0.60
CA ASP A 68 -10.77 4.71 0.32
C ASP A 68 -12.20 4.57 0.89
N PRO A 69 -13.16 5.41 0.45
CA PRO A 69 -14.55 5.34 0.94
C PRO A 69 -15.23 3.99 0.61
N ARG A 70 -14.64 3.22 -0.32
CA ARG A 70 -15.14 1.90 -0.74
C ARG A 70 -14.58 0.74 0.09
N GLY A 71 -13.68 1.01 1.03
CA GLY A 71 -13.06 -0.01 1.89
C GLY A 71 -12.31 -1.09 1.09
N LEU A 72 -11.69 -0.72 -0.03
CA LEU A 72 -10.96 -1.61 -0.91
C LEU A 72 -9.58 -1.98 -0.37
N LEU A 73 -9.13 -1.34 0.72
CA LEU A 73 -7.84 -1.63 1.34
C LEU A 73 -8.02 -2.14 2.77
N ASP A 74 -7.40 -3.28 3.08
CA ASP A 74 -7.30 -3.84 4.42
C ASP A 74 -5.93 -3.48 5.01
N VAL A 75 -5.94 -2.92 6.22
CA VAL A 75 -4.71 -2.54 6.93
C VAL A 75 -4.63 -3.39 8.19
N SER A 76 -3.52 -4.12 8.32
CA SER A 76 -3.25 -5.01 9.45
C SER A 76 -1.88 -4.68 10.04
N VAL A 77 -1.76 -4.67 11.37
CA VAL A 77 -0.49 -4.44 12.08
C VAL A 77 -0.04 -5.69 12.80
N ARG A 78 1.25 -6.02 12.70
CA ARG A 78 1.87 -7.09 13.48
C ARG A 78 3.22 -6.62 14.01
N GLY A 79 3.24 -6.19 15.27
CA GLY A 79 4.40 -5.58 15.89
C GLY A 79 4.82 -4.31 15.14
N ARG A 80 6.05 -4.29 14.61
CA ARG A 80 6.59 -3.16 13.83
C ARG A 80 6.26 -3.21 12.33
N ASN A 81 5.47 -4.21 11.89
CA ASN A 81 5.11 -4.36 10.49
C ASN A 81 3.66 -3.96 10.27
N VAL A 82 3.43 -3.08 9.29
CA VAL A 82 2.09 -2.71 8.82
C VAL A 82 1.91 -3.29 7.43
N ARG A 83 0.87 -4.08 7.25
CA ARG A 83 0.54 -4.72 5.98
C ARG A 83 -0.74 -4.13 5.44
N ILE A 84 -0.66 -3.59 4.24
CA ILE A 84 -1.78 -3.07 3.47
C ILE A 84 -2.07 -4.08 2.36
N ARG A 85 -3.31 -4.56 2.27
CA ARG A 85 -3.75 -5.52 1.26
C ARG A 85 -4.93 -4.93 0.51
N LYS A 86 -4.97 -5.16 -0.79
CA LYS A 86 -6.18 -4.87 -1.55
C LYS A 86 -7.23 -5.93 -1.23
N ARG A 87 -8.39 -5.52 -0.71
CA ARG A 87 -9.62 -6.28 -0.77
C ARG A 87 -10.09 -6.30 -2.22
N LEU A 88 -9.79 -7.40 -2.92
CA LEU A 88 -10.51 -7.72 -4.14
C LEU A 88 -11.97 -7.94 -3.74
N LYS A 89 -12.85 -6.99 -4.06
CA LYS A 89 -14.29 -7.27 -4.07
C LYS A 89 -14.50 -8.44 -5.03
N LEU A 90 -15.11 -9.51 -4.51
CA LEU A 90 -15.77 -10.54 -5.30
C LEU A 90 -16.89 -9.91 -6.13
#